data_AF-A0A3L7P9L4-F1
#
_entry.id   AF-A0A3L7P9L4-F1
#
_cell.length_a   1.000
_cell.length_b   1.000
_cell.length_c   1.000
_cell.angle_alpha   90.00
_cell.angle_beta   90.00
_cell.angle_gamma   90.00
#
_symmetry.space_group_name_H-M   'P 1'
#
loop_
_entity.id
_entity.type
_entity.pdbx_description
1 polymer ?
#
loop_
_entity_poly.entity_id
_entity_poly.type
_entity_poly.pdbx_seq_one_letter_code
_entity_poly.pdbx_strand_id
1 'polypeptide(L)'
;MRKWIITALIMALLVGGYLLSRPRIDFRDYADKVVEQNWMVNLKRVNAIEFLEGGGHFADQEASRGQDLDKNVVRPLVDRLKTDAQLEVIALIDQQPNRAISMAARLPEDRERLLLVKRIIKEADDAFPGVIMRQYGYRWVYFEVLDELTAKQLHAEEVVEE
;
A
#
# COMPACT_ATOMS: atom_id res chain seq x y z
N MET A 1 -52.56 -24.86 -6.74
CA MET A 1 -51.30 -24.96 -5.96
C MET A 1 -50.03 -25.02 -6.81
N ARG A 2 -50.02 -25.62 -8.01
CA ARG A 2 -48.80 -25.86 -8.82
C ARG A 2 -48.13 -24.62 -9.48
N LYS A 3 -48.86 -23.52 -9.66
CA LYS A 3 -48.36 -22.29 -10.32
C LYS A 3 -47.45 -21.43 -9.43
N TRP A 4 -47.62 -21.48 -8.09
CA TRP A 4 -46.87 -20.63 -7.15
C TRP A 4 -45.43 -21.12 -6.91
N ILE A 5 -45.19 -22.43 -7.05
CA ILE A 5 -43.86 -23.04 -6.87
C ILE A 5 -42.92 -22.62 -8.01
N ILE A 6 -43.44 -22.52 -9.24
CA ILE A 6 -42.65 -22.11 -10.42
C ILE A 6 -42.22 -20.65 -10.28
N THR A 7 -43.11 -19.76 -9.82
CA THR A 7 -42.79 -18.34 -9.63
C THR A 7 -41.76 -18.13 -8.53
N ALA A 8 -41.84 -18.88 -7.42
CA ALA A 8 -40.85 -18.81 -6.35
C ALA A 8 -39.46 -19.30 -6.80
N LEU A 9 -39.40 -20.34 -7.65
CA LEU A 9 -38.14 -20.86 -8.19
C LEU A 9 -37.46 -19.87 -9.14
N ILE A 10 -38.23 -19.17 -9.98
CA ILE A 10 -37.71 -18.17 -10.92
C ILE A 10 -37.17 -16.95 -10.17
N MET A 11 -37.86 -16.48 -9.11
CA MET A 11 -37.32 -15.39 -8.28
C MET A 11 -36.06 -15.80 -7.52
N ALA A 12 -35.98 -17.03 -7.02
CA ALA A 12 -34.77 -17.52 -6.36
C ALA A 12 -33.57 -17.63 -7.32
N LEU A 13 -33.80 -18.02 -8.59
CA LEU A 13 -32.76 -18.06 -9.63
C LEU A 13 -32.32 -16.65 -10.08
N LEU A 14 -33.24 -15.69 -10.17
CA LEU A 14 -32.90 -14.30 -10.52
C LEU A 14 -32.11 -13.60 -9.40
N VAL A 15 -32.47 -13.82 -8.13
CA VAL A 15 -31.73 -13.27 -6.98
C VAL A 15 -30.38 -14.00 -6.79
N GLY A 16 -30.35 -15.32 -6.97
CA GLY A 16 -29.12 -16.10 -6.92
C GLY A 16 -28.13 -15.73 -8.04
N GLY A 17 -28.63 -15.50 -9.25
CA GLY A 17 -27.83 -15.03 -10.37
C GLY A 17 -27.25 -13.62 -10.14
N TYR A 18 -28.05 -12.70 -9.59
CA TYR A 18 -27.63 -11.32 -9.31
C TYR A 18 -26.58 -11.23 -8.18
N LEU A 19 -26.64 -12.11 -7.18
CA LEU A 19 -25.65 -12.18 -6.11
C LEU A 19 -24.32 -12.80 -6.59
N LEU A 20 -24.37 -13.75 -7.53
CA LEU A 20 -23.18 -14.37 -8.12
C LEU A 20 -22.50 -13.49 -9.18
N SER A 21 -23.23 -12.52 -9.76
CA SER A 21 -22.69 -11.59 -10.76
C SER A 21 -22.09 -10.31 -10.19
N ARG A 22 -21.96 -10.17 -8.86
CA ARG A 22 -21.22 -9.02 -8.31
C ARG A 22 -19.76 -9.12 -8.76
N PRO A 23 -19.24 -8.14 -9.52
CA PRO A 23 -17.83 -8.16 -9.91
C PRO A 23 -16.99 -8.17 -8.64
N ARG A 24 -16.17 -9.20 -8.47
CA ARG A 24 -15.14 -9.20 -7.43
C ARG A 24 -14.23 -8.01 -7.73
N ILE A 25 -14.16 -7.06 -6.81
CA ILE A 25 -13.23 -5.94 -6.92
C ILE A 25 -11.83 -6.53 -6.87
N ASP A 26 -11.07 -6.35 -7.95
CA ASP A 26 -9.66 -6.69 -7.97
C ASP A 26 -8.89 -5.55 -7.29
N PHE A 27 -8.59 -5.73 -6.00
CA PHE A 27 -7.89 -4.74 -5.20
C PHE A 27 -6.47 -4.47 -5.71
N ARG A 28 -5.84 -5.44 -6.39
CA ARG A 28 -4.50 -5.27 -6.95
C ARG A 28 -4.53 -4.39 -8.19
N ASP A 29 -5.51 -4.59 -9.07
CA ASP A 29 -5.75 -3.68 -10.20
C ASP A 29 -6.13 -2.27 -9.71
N TYR A 30 -6.94 -2.18 -8.64
CA TYR A 30 -7.25 -0.89 -8.02
C TYR A 30 -6.00 -0.18 -7.49
N ALA A 31 -5.11 -0.89 -6.78
CA ALA A 31 -3.85 -0.33 -6.28
C ALA A 31 -2.97 0.22 -7.42
N ASP A 32 -2.82 -0.53 -8.51
CA ASP A 32 -2.08 -0.07 -9.68
C ASP A 32 -2.72 1.18 -10.29
N LYS A 33 -4.06 1.24 -10.39
CA LYS A 33 -4.78 2.41 -10.92
C LYS A 33 -4.62 3.64 -10.04
N VAL A 34 -4.63 3.50 -8.72
CA VAL A 34 -4.39 4.62 -7.79
C VAL A 34 -3.00 5.21 -8.06
N VAL A 35 -1.99 4.37 -8.16
CA VAL A 35 -0.63 4.84 -8.44
C VAL A 35 -0.55 5.48 -9.82
N GLU A 36 -0.99 4.81 -10.87
CA GLU A 36 -0.76 5.25 -12.25
C GLU A 36 -1.68 6.37 -12.74
N GLN A 37 -2.96 6.30 -12.41
CA GLN A 37 -3.97 7.21 -12.97
C GLN A 37 -4.25 8.40 -12.05
N ASN A 38 -3.95 8.27 -10.76
CA ASN A 38 -4.12 9.36 -9.81
C ASN A 38 -2.76 9.97 -9.44
N TRP A 39 -1.89 9.19 -8.79
CA TRP A 39 -0.68 9.76 -8.20
C TRP A 39 0.38 10.16 -9.22
N MET A 40 0.69 9.31 -10.21
CA MET A 40 1.69 9.64 -11.23
C MET A 40 1.31 10.83 -12.12
N VAL A 41 0.02 11.15 -12.19
CA VAL A 41 -0.52 12.26 -12.99
C VAL A 41 -0.57 13.55 -12.19
N ASN A 42 -1.00 13.47 -10.93
CA ASN A 42 -1.36 14.65 -10.14
C ASN A 42 -0.29 15.08 -9.13
N LEU A 43 0.66 14.20 -8.78
CA LEU A 43 1.64 14.45 -7.72
C LEU A 43 3.04 14.66 -8.28
N LYS A 44 3.84 15.45 -7.55
CA LYS A 44 5.26 15.57 -7.82
C LYS A 44 5.96 14.28 -7.39
N ARG A 45 6.85 13.79 -8.25
CA ARG A 45 7.60 12.54 -8.04
C ARG A 45 9.07 12.89 -7.86
N VAL A 46 9.67 12.39 -6.80
CA VAL A 46 11.09 12.56 -6.52
C VAL A 46 11.65 11.22 -6.07
N ASN A 47 12.92 10.95 -6.34
CA ASN A 47 13.58 9.78 -5.77
C ASN A 47 13.49 9.84 -4.24
N ALA A 48 13.05 8.74 -3.60
CA ALA A 48 12.77 8.75 -2.17
C ALA A 48 14.02 9.02 -1.31
N ILE A 49 15.19 8.51 -1.71
CA ILE A 49 16.44 8.76 -0.98
C ILE A 49 16.83 10.23 -1.11
N GLU A 50 16.85 10.77 -2.32
CA GLU A 50 17.19 12.17 -2.55
C GLU A 50 16.23 13.11 -1.79
N PHE A 51 14.94 12.76 -1.75
CA PHE A 51 13.93 13.50 -1.00
C PHE A 51 14.23 13.50 0.51
N LEU A 52 14.49 12.34 1.10
CA LEU A 52 14.80 12.21 2.53
C LEU A 52 16.13 12.89 2.89
N GLU A 53 17.16 12.74 2.06
CA GLU A 53 18.46 13.40 2.26
C GLU A 53 18.38 14.92 2.11
N GLY A 54 17.48 15.41 1.25
CA GLY A 54 17.17 16.82 1.08
C GLY A 54 16.37 17.44 2.23
N GLY A 55 16.06 16.68 3.29
CA GLY A 55 15.26 17.14 4.44
C GLY A 55 13.75 17.04 4.22
N GLY A 56 13.31 16.25 3.24
CA GLY A 56 11.90 15.90 3.08
C GLY A 56 11.41 14.95 4.18
N HIS A 57 10.13 15.09 4.54
CA HIS A 57 9.47 14.29 5.56
C HIS A 57 8.44 13.37 4.95
N PHE A 58 8.30 12.17 5.49
CA PHE A 58 7.30 11.21 5.03
C PHE A 58 6.42 10.73 6.17
N ALA A 59 7.03 10.18 7.22
CA ALA A 59 6.34 9.88 8.44
C ALA A 59 6.03 11.17 9.22
N ASP A 60 4.82 11.26 9.77
CA ASP A 60 4.40 12.47 10.48
C ASP A 60 5.16 12.61 11.81
N GLN A 61 5.99 13.65 11.93
CA GLN A 61 6.76 13.94 13.15
C GLN A 61 5.86 14.33 14.34
N GLU A 62 4.71 14.94 14.09
CA GLU A 62 3.76 15.31 15.14
C GLU A 62 3.04 14.06 15.68
N ALA A 63 2.74 13.09 14.80
CA ALA A 63 2.16 11.81 15.19
C ALA A 63 3.16 10.93 15.97
N SER A 64 4.42 10.93 15.54
CA SER A 64 5.48 10.05 16.07
C SER A 64 6.12 10.52 17.40
N ARG A 65 5.59 11.57 18.04
CA ARG A 65 6.00 12.06 19.38
C ARG A 65 7.52 12.26 19.54
N GLY A 66 8.17 12.75 18.51
CA GLY A 66 9.62 13.03 18.52
C GLY A 66 10.50 11.83 18.18
N GLN A 67 9.94 10.69 17.74
CA GLN A 67 10.72 9.66 17.06
C GLN A 67 10.93 10.05 15.59
N ASP A 68 12.17 10.11 15.15
CA ASP A 68 12.50 10.32 13.74
C ASP A 68 12.30 9.02 12.96
N LEU A 69 11.04 8.71 12.62
CA LEU A 69 10.68 7.51 11.86
C LEU A 69 11.28 7.52 10.45
N ASP A 70 11.41 8.70 9.85
CA ASP A 70 12.04 8.87 8.54
C ASP A 70 13.48 8.34 8.57
N LYS A 71 14.24 8.71 9.60
CA LYS A 71 15.62 8.26 9.77
C LYS A 71 15.74 6.81 10.24
N ASN A 72 14.89 6.38 11.17
CA ASN A 72 15.08 5.11 11.88
C ASN A 72 14.36 3.92 11.22
N VAL A 73 13.36 4.17 10.39
CA VAL A 73 12.51 3.13 9.79
C VAL A 73 12.44 3.28 8.28
N VAL A 74 12.01 4.45 7.79
CA VAL A 74 11.72 4.68 6.37
C VAL A 74 13.01 4.61 5.55
N ARG A 75 14.04 5.36 5.94
CA ARG A 75 15.31 5.39 5.21
C ARG A 75 15.97 4.01 5.14
N PRO A 76 16.15 3.26 6.24
CA PRO A 76 16.67 1.89 6.17
C PRO A 76 15.84 0.98 5.25
N LEU A 77 14.51 1.07 5.29
CA LEU A 77 13.64 0.30 4.40
C LEU A 77 13.89 0.66 2.93
N VAL A 78 13.87 1.95 2.59
CA VAL A 78 14.08 2.44 1.22
C VAL A 78 15.47 2.08 0.71
N ASP A 79 16.50 2.21 1.55
CA ASP A 79 17.86 1.83 1.22
C ASP A 79 17.94 0.34 0.88
N ARG A 80 17.36 -0.56 1.70
CA ARG A 80 17.32 -2.00 1.40
C ARG A 80 16.56 -2.33 0.13
N LEU A 81 15.42 -1.69 -0.10
CA LEU A 81 14.66 -1.88 -1.35
C LEU A 81 15.49 -1.49 -2.58
N LYS A 82 16.29 -0.43 -2.48
CA LYS A 82 17.20 -0.01 -3.55
C LYS A 82 18.42 -0.92 -3.68
N THR A 83 19.12 -1.24 -2.60
CA THR A 83 20.39 -1.98 -2.67
C THR A 83 20.18 -3.46 -2.92
N ASP A 84 19.27 -4.08 -2.17
CA ASP A 84 19.12 -5.52 -2.13
C ASP A 84 18.19 -5.99 -3.24
N ALA A 85 17.07 -5.28 -3.43
CA ALA A 85 16.06 -5.65 -4.42
C ALA A 85 16.18 -4.87 -5.75
N GLN A 86 17.08 -3.89 -5.83
CA GLN A 86 17.27 -3.03 -7.01
C GLN A 86 15.98 -2.34 -7.46
N LEU A 87 15.20 -1.84 -6.50
CA LEU A 87 13.98 -1.08 -6.76
C LEU A 87 14.26 0.42 -6.65
N GLU A 88 13.69 1.17 -7.58
CA GLU A 88 13.56 2.61 -7.43
C GLU A 88 12.29 2.92 -6.63
N VAL A 89 12.47 3.51 -5.45
CA VAL A 89 11.39 4.02 -4.63
C VAL A 89 11.22 5.51 -4.90
N ILE A 90 9.98 5.93 -5.14
CA ILE A 90 9.60 7.30 -5.39
C ILE A 90 8.77 7.85 -4.24
N ALA A 91 9.11 9.06 -3.79
CA ALA A 91 8.31 9.85 -2.89
C ALA A 91 7.27 10.64 -3.70
N LEU A 92 6.01 10.57 -3.27
CA LEU A 92 4.88 11.26 -3.89
C LEU A 92 4.50 12.47 -3.05
N ILE A 93 4.66 13.65 -3.62
CA ILE A 93 4.56 14.94 -2.95
C ILE A 93 3.36 15.70 -3.51
N ASP A 94 2.48 16.15 -2.61
CA ASP A 94 1.32 16.99 -2.95
C ASP A 94 1.67 18.49 -2.73
N GLN A 95 0.73 19.29 -2.21
CA GLN A 95 0.87 20.74 -2.05
C GLN A 95 1.99 21.15 -1.08
N GLN A 96 2.38 20.26 -0.16
CA GLN A 96 3.44 20.51 0.82
C GLN A 96 4.78 19.98 0.27
N PRO A 97 5.68 20.85 -0.24
CA PRO A 97 6.84 20.40 -1.01
C PRO A 97 7.86 19.58 -0.20
N ASN A 98 7.83 19.71 1.13
CA ASN A 98 8.72 19.00 2.04
C ASN A 98 8.03 17.80 2.72
N ARG A 99 6.83 17.41 2.27
CA ARG A 99 6.09 16.29 2.85
C ARG A 99 5.59 15.36 1.75
N ALA A 100 6.04 14.10 1.79
CA ALA A 100 5.50 13.05 0.96
C ALA A 100 4.22 12.49 1.60
N ILE A 101 3.20 12.25 0.79
CA ILE A 101 1.95 11.62 1.23
C ILE A 101 2.01 10.09 1.18
N SER A 102 2.85 9.55 0.29
CA SER A 102 3.04 8.11 0.09
C SER A 102 4.42 7.87 -0.52
N MET A 103 4.96 6.68 -0.30
CA MET A 103 6.05 6.15 -1.12
C MET A 103 5.55 5.00 -1.97
N ALA A 104 6.04 4.91 -3.21
CA ALA A 104 5.69 3.84 -4.14
C ALA A 104 6.95 3.28 -4.82
N ALA A 105 6.89 2.02 -5.21
CA ALA A 105 7.93 1.36 -5.98
C ALA A 105 7.30 0.44 -7.03
N ARG A 106 7.94 0.37 -8.21
CA ARG A 106 7.51 -0.57 -9.23
C ARG A 106 7.97 -1.97 -8.84
N LEU A 107 7.03 -2.90 -8.81
CA LEU A 107 7.32 -4.30 -8.52
C LEU A 107 8.08 -4.95 -9.68
N PRO A 108 9.05 -5.82 -9.39
CA PRO A 108 9.71 -6.61 -10.41
C PRO A 108 8.76 -7.67 -10.96
N GLU A 109 8.88 -7.97 -12.26
CA GLU A 109 8.13 -9.07 -12.91
C GLU A 109 8.70 -10.44 -12.52
N ASP A 110 9.98 -10.47 -12.13
CA ASP A 110 10.66 -11.66 -11.65
C ASP A 110 10.15 -12.09 -10.26
N ARG A 111 9.80 -13.37 -10.13
CA ARG A 111 9.23 -13.94 -8.91
C ARG A 111 10.20 -13.92 -7.73
N GLU A 112 11.47 -14.23 -7.95
CA GLU A 112 12.45 -14.30 -6.85
C GLU A 112 12.69 -12.91 -6.25
N ARG A 113 12.83 -11.90 -7.12
CA ARG A 113 12.93 -10.49 -6.72
C ARG A 113 11.64 -9.99 -6.07
N LEU A 114 10.47 -10.39 -6.56
CA LEU A 114 9.21 -10.03 -5.91
C LEU A 114 9.12 -10.60 -4.49
N LEU A 115 9.54 -11.85 -4.29
CA LEU A 115 9.59 -12.46 -2.96
C LEU A 115 10.62 -11.77 -2.05
N LEU A 116 11.75 -11.32 -2.61
CA LEU A 116 12.74 -10.53 -1.88
C LEU A 116 12.16 -9.19 -1.42
N VAL A 117 11.45 -8.47 -2.29
CA VAL A 117 10.75 -7.21 -1.92
C VAL A 117 9.78 -7.44 -0.78
N LYS A 118 8.91 -8.45 -0.90
CA LYS A 118 7.95 -8.81 0.16
C LYS A 118 8.66 -9.13 1.48
N ARG A 119 9.78 -9.87 1.42
CA ARG A 119 10.58 -10.20 2.60
C ARG A 119 11.18 -8.97 3.25
N ILE A 120 11.80 -8.08 2.48
CA ILE A 120 12.41 -6.85 3.02
C ILE A 120 11.37 -6.01 3.76
N ILE A 121 10.19 -5.80 3.15
CA ILE A 121 9.11 -5.04 3.76
C ILE A 121 8.62 -5.74 5.04
N LYS A 122 8.41 -7.06 5.00
CA LYS A 122 7.99 -7.82 6.18
C LYS A 122 9.01 -7.76 7.31
N GLU A 123 10.29 -7.93 7.02
CA GLU A 123 11.35 -7.85 8.04
C GLU A 123 11.43 -6.45 8.67
N ALA A 124 11.21 -5.39 7.88
CA ALA A 124 11.16 -4.02 8.40
C ALA A 124 9.93 -3.79 9.28
N ASP A 125 8.77 -4.33 8.88
CA ASP A 125 7.52 -4.26 9.64
C ASP A 125 7.64 -5.04 10.96
N ASP A 126 8.13 -6.29 10.93
CA ASP A 126 8.34 -7.14 12.12
C ASP A 126 9.33 -6.52 13.12
N ALA A 127 10.29 -5.71 12.64
CA ALA A 127 11.30 -5.04 13.47
C ALA A 127 10.85 -3.67 14.00
N PHE A 128 9.73 -3.15 13.50
CA PHE A 128 9.21 -1.83 13.85
C PHE A 128 8.02 -1.96 14.81
N PRO A 129 8.03 -1.33 16.00
CA PRO A 129 6.91 -1.41 16.93
C PRO A 129 5.61 -0.77 16.41
N GLY A 130 5.68 0.04 15.35
CA GLY A 130 4.50 0.56 14.65
C GLY A 130 4.01 -0.38 13.56
N VAL A 131 3.44 0.20 12.51
CA VAL A 131 2.93 -0.56 11.35
C VAL A 131 3.40 0.09 10.05
N ILE A 132 3.91 -0.74 9.14
CA ILE A 132 4.17 -0.39 7.75
C ILE A 132 2.98 -0.87 6.92
N MET A 133 2.02 0.02 6.73
CA MET A 133 0.86 -0.24 5.87
C MET A 133 1.35 -0.39 4.44
N ARG A 134 0.91 -1.44 3.75
CA ARG A 134 1.38 -1.79 2.41
C ARG A 134 0.20 -2.23 1.56
N GLN A 135 0.18 -1.78 0.30
CA GLN A 135 -0.79 -2.22 -0.69
C GLN A 135 -0.05 -2.71 -1.93
N TYR A 136 -0.25 -3.97 -2.29
CA TYR A 136 0.33 -4.58 -3.48
C TYR A 136 -0.65 -4.54 -4.64
N GLY A 137 -0.22 -3.96 -5.75
CA GLY A 137 -0.83 -4.13 -7.05
C GLY A 137 -0.21 -5.31 -7.83
N TYR A 138 -0.41 -5.30 -9.14
CA TYR A 138 0.33 -6.20 -10.04
C TYR A 138 1.68 -5.59 -10.43
N ARG A 139 1.75 -4.26 -10.54
CA ARG A 139 2.92 -3.53 -11.02
C ARG A 139 3.50 -2.59 -9.98
N TRP A 140 2.74 -2.20 -8.97
CA TRP A 140 3.18 -1.27 -7.95
C TRP A 140 3.01 -1.83 -6.55
N VAL A 141 3.88 -1.40 -5.65
CA VAL A 141 3.61 -1.42 -4.21
C VAL A 141 3.73 0.00 -3.72
N TYR A 142 2.84 0.39 -2.82
CA TYR A 142 3.00 1.61 -2.05
C TYR A 142 2.83 1.31 -0.57
N PHE A 143 3.43 2.16 0.24
CA PHE A 143 3.40 1.99 1.68
C PHE A 143 3.33 3.33 2.41
N GLU A 144 2.85 3.24 3.65
CA GLU A 144 2.77 4.28 4.67
C GLU A 144 3.32 3.74 5.98
N VAL A 145 3.88 4.61 6.82
CA VAL A 145 4.48 4.22 8.11
C VAL A 145 3.74 4.95 9.23
N LEU A 146 3.18 4.17 10.14
CA LEU A 146 2.45 4.64 11.31
C LEU A 146 3.23 4.26 12.57
N ASP A 147 3.41 5.19 13.49
CA ASP A 147 3.91 4.85 14.83
C ASP A 147 2.95 3.91 15.57
N GLU A 148 3.45 3.27 16.63
CA GLU A 148 2.70 2.32 17.45
C GLU A 148 1.38 2.87 17.99
N LEU A 149 1.34 4.15 18.40
CA LEU A 149 0.13 4.74 18.94
C LEU A 149 -0.89 5.00 17.84
N THR A 150 -0.46 5.61 16.74
CA THR A 150 -1.30 5.89 15.58
C THR A 150 -1.90 4.59 15.03
N ALA A 151 -1.09 3.54 14.90
CA ALA A 151 -1.55 2.21 14.51
C ALA A 151 -2.63 1.66 15.46
N LYS A 152 -2.40 1.74 16.78
CA LYS A 152 -3.38 1.32 17.80
C LYS A 152 -4.69 2.11 17.73
N GLN A 153 -4.63 3.42 17.50
CA GLN A 153 -5.80 4.29 17.41
C GLN A 153 -6.64 4.01 16.16
N LEU A 154 -5.98 3.70 15.04
CA LEU A 154 -6.65 3.40 13.78
C LEU A 154 -7.12 1.94 13.70
N HIS A 155 -6.89 1.12 14.73
CA HIS A 155 -7.09 -0.32 14.69
C HIS A 155 -6.43 -0.94 13.45
N ALA A 156 -5.26 -0.41 13.08
CA ALA A 156 -4.47 -0.93 11.98
C ALA A 156 -3.81 -2.24 12.45
N GLU A 157 -4.59 -3.33 12.44
CA GLU A 157 -4.05 -4.68 12.53
C GLU A 157 -3.49 -5.09 11.17
N GLU A 158 -2.43 -5.91 11.16
CA GLU A 158 -1.75 -6.38 9.95
C GLU A 158 -2.78 -7.00 8.99
N VAL A 159 -3.09 -6.32 7.89
CA VAL A 159 -3.90 -6.92 6.82
C VAL A 159 -3.00 -7.90 6.08
N VAL A 160 -2.99 -9.15 6.57
CA VAL A 160 -2.29 -10.26 5.93
C VAL A 160 -3.10 -10.66 4.70
N GLU A 161 -2.82 -10.03 3.55
CA GLU A 161 -3.20 -10.62 2.26
C GLU A 161 -2.16 -11.70 1.89
N GLU A 162 -2.59 -12.97 1.96
CA GLU A 162 -1.84 -14.15 1.46
C GLU A 162 -1.60 -14.12 -0.06
#